data_AF-A0A258CRG3-F1
#
_entry.id   AF-A0A258CRG3-F1
#
_cell.length_a   1.000
_cell.length_b   1.000
_cell.length_c   1.000
_cell.angle_alpha   90.00
_cell.angle_beta   90.00
_cell.angle_gamma   90.00
#
_symmetry.space_group_name_H-M   'P 1'
#
loop_
_entity.id
_entity.type
_entity.pdbx_description
1 polymer ?
#
loop_
_entity_poly.entity_id
_entity_poly.type
_entity_poly.pdbx_seq_one_letter_code
_entity_poly.pdbx_strand_id
1 'polypeptide(L)'
;MTLVGTLDPARGIMAAIAAHKLQILRTLVETAPDAALRSLELALSSAGGQGALGKVRELVEDETANRFVRNNVLAPIVPLCATRTPGQVSFPSPVLSRLWRALKSVAAAQVEDASARCNPWDLEQGSPEVFDELCRLAAAGLRDPENAAFDSVRSLCDPEQLAMCLQLSALTRGCLPKLSEWVSRMSDERAAAARLTYRDACRIREDAGPLLLDILSAHLPDDWRIMRVISAVMDRPTDRYLAATEVAQFGERILTEIDETIALIESFSFADGEKAGREAAQAAHKVQLMMVEIQQSVDIAKDGPWGKRLARQKQAMAKACELRMDQAEKELDKALPTRPISMLAKKGARGVAKLVEEPNADMIRRAQSALAFVAELRACADKAGYGSSRTKALEKLNARLDPYIEDVLHVARTGDGGDSGLAVQYLDIAASFIAYTRDEKTAEIVRRRAAAAIAA
;
A
#
# COMPACT_ATOMS: atom_id res chain seq x y z
N MET A 1 29.64 68.22 22.84
CA MET A 1 29.08 68.24 21.47
C MET A 1 28.99 66.79 21.02
N THR A 2 27.84 66.19 21.25
CA THR A 2 27.58 64.74 21.12
C THR A 2 26.96 64.52 19.74
N LEU A 3 27.67 63.84 18.84
CA LEU A 3 27.14 63.46 17.53
C LEU A 3 26.32 62.17 17.68
N VAL A 4 25.00 62.35 17.70
CA VAL A 4 24.00 61.29 17.58
C VAL A 4 24.08 60.74 16.16
N GLY A 5 24.54 59.50 16.02
CA GLY A 5 24.52 58.76 14.77
C GLY A 5 23.08 58.41 14.39
N THR A 6 22.58 59.05 13.34
CA THR A 6 21.29 58.75 12.71
C THR A 6 21.39 57.38 12.02
N LEU A 7 20.79 56.36 12.64
CA LEU A 7 20.48 55.09 11.99
C LEU A 7 19.52 55.36 10.82
N ASP A 8 19.99 55.07 9.61
CA ASP A 8 19.22 55.21 8.37
C ASP A 8 17.97 54.28 8.41
N PRO A 9 16.75 54.84 8.48
CA PRO A 9 15.52 54.07 8.62
C PRO A 9 15.25 53.14 7.41
N ALA A 10 15.78 53.44 6.23
CA ALA A 10 15.61 52.60 5.04
C ALA A 10 16.38 51.27 5.14
N ARG A 11 17.55 51.25 5.81
CA ARG A 11 18.29 50.02 6.12
C ARG A 11 17.55 49.13 7.12
N GLY A 12 16.89 49.72 8.11
CA GLY A 12 16.06 48.99 9.08
C GLY A 12 14.84 48.32 8.42
N ILE A 13 14.16 49.03 7.51
CA ILE A 13 12.99 48.51 6.78
C ILE A 13 13.38 47.36 5.83
N MET A 14 14.49 47.50 5.08
CA MET A 14 14.98 46.44 4.18
C MET A 14 15.44 45.19 4.94
N ALA A 15 16.07 45.35 6.12
CA ALA A 15 16.43 44.23 6.99
C ALA A 15 15.19 43.53 7.55
N ALA A 16 14.15 44.28 7.95
CA ALA A 16 12.88 43.73 8.44
C ALA A 16 12.13 42.95 7.33
N ILE A 17 12.11 43.46 6.10
CA ILE A 17 11.50 42.76 4.95
C ILE A 17 12.26 41.47 4.62
N ALA A 18 13.60 41.49 4.66
CA ALA A 18 14.42 40.31 4.45
C ALA A 18 14.20 39.25 5.54
N ALA A 19 14.09 39.67 6.81
CA ALA A 19 13.78 38.79 7.94
C ALA A 19 12.36 38.19 7.82
N HIS A 20 11.37 38.99 7.43
CA HIS A 20 10.00 38.52 7.22
C HIS A 20 9.89 37.51 6.08
N LYS A 21 10.58 37.76 4.96
CA LYS A 21 10.64 36.80 3.83
C LYS A 21 11.34 35.49 4.22
N LEU A 22 12.43 35.56 4.99
CA LEU A 22 13.10 34.37 5.53
C LEU A 22 12.20 33.59 6.49
N GLN A 23 11.40 34.28 7.30
CA GLN A 23 10.44 33.62 8.19
C GLN A 23 9.35 32.90 7.41
N ILE A 24 8.81 33.51 6.34
CA ILE A 24 7.84 32.85 5.45
C ILE A 24 8.46 31.60 4.81
N LEU A 25 9.70 31.72 4.31
CA LEU A 25 10.43 30.59 3.74
C LEU A 25 10.67 29.47 4.77
N ARG A 26 11.04 29.80 6.01
CA ARG A 26 11.16 28.84 7.12
C ARG A 26 9.84 28.13 7.38
N THR A 27 8.72 28.85 7.47
CA THR A 27 7.40 28.24 7.65
C THR A 27 7.01 27.34 6.48
N LEU A 28 7.34 27.71 5.24
CA LEU A 28 7.09 26.87 4.06
C LEU A 28 7.93 25.59 4.08
N VAL A 29 9.21 25.68 4.46
CA VAL A 29 10.11 24.52 4.58
C VAL A 29 9.67 23.58 5.72
N GLU A 30 9.30 24.13 6.88
CA GLU A 30 8.80 23.36 8.03
C GLU A 30 7.48 22.62 7.73
N THR A 31 6.62 23.20 6.89
CA THR A 31 5.32 22.61 6.53
C THR A 31 5.37 21.73 5.28
N ALA A 32 6.49 21.74 4.55
CA ALA A 32 6.65 20.94 3.33
C ALA A 32 6.69 19.43 3.63
N PRO A 33 6.08 18.58 2.78
CA PRO A 33 6.23 17.12 2.89
C PRO A 33 7.65 16.67 2.54
N ASP A 34 8.10 15.53 3.07
CA ASP A 34 9.48 15.02 2.89
C ASP A 34 9.86 14.80 1.41
N ALA A 35 8.90 14.48 0.53
CA ALA A 35 9.15 14.37 -0.90
C ALA A 35 9.46 15.73 -1.56
N ALA A 36 8.79 16.79 -1.11
CA ALA A 36 9.05 18.15 -1.58
C ALA A 36 10.41 18.65 -1.06
N LEU A 37 10.76 18.35 0.21
CA LEU A 37 12.08 18.69 0.75
C LEU A 37 13.22 18.00 0.00
N ARG A 38 13.09 16.70 -0.31
CA ARG A 38 14.09 15.99 -1.12
C ARG A 38 14.22 16.58 -2.53
N SER A 39 13.10 16.98 -3.13
CA SER A 39 13.11 17.64 -4.44
C SER A 39 13.79 19.01 -4.38
N LEU A 40 13.56 19.77 -3.31
CA LEU A 40 14.21 21.07 -3.05
C LEU A 40 15.71 20.90 -2.80
N GLU A 41 16.12 19.91 -2.00
CA GLU A 41 17.53 19.59 -1.75
C GLU A 41 18.25 19.23 -3.06
N LEU A 42 17.68 18.35 -3.88
CA LEU A 42 18.19 18.00 -5.21
C LEU A 42 18.31 19.23 -6.11
N ALA A 43 17.28 20.09 -6.17
CA ALA A 43 17.30 21.29 -6.99
C ALA A 43 18.36 22.31 -6.51
N LEU A 44 18.48 22.51 -5.20
CA LEU A 44 19.40 23.46 -4.57
C LEU A 44 20.85 22.97 -4.52
N SER A 45 21.09 21.66 -4.66
CA SER A 45 22.44 21.08 -4.72
C SER A 45 23.29 21.66 -5.87
N SER A 46 22.64 22.08 -6.96
CA SER A 46 23.24 22.67 -8.15
C SER A 46 23.37 24.20 -8.10
N ALA A 47 22.72 24.86 -7.13
CA ALA A 47 22.77 26.31 -6.97
C ALA A 47 24.04 26.73 -6.18
N GLY A 48 24.82 27.66 -6.72
CA GLY A 48 26.04 28.16 -6.09
C GLY A 48 25.76 28.78 -4.71
N GLY A 49 26.66 28.57 -3.74
CA GLY A 49 26.49 28.91 -2.32
C GLY A 49 26.53 30.40 -1.94
N GLN A 50 26.27 31.32 -2.86
CA GLN A 50 26.36 32.77 -2.62
C GLN A 50 24.98 33.43 -2.75
N GLY A 51 24.60 34.28 -1.78
CA GLY A 51 23.39 35.10 -1.82
C GLY A 51 22.13 34.46 -1.21
N ALA A 52 20.95 34.93 -1.62
CA ALA A 52 19.66 34.52 -1.02
C ALA A 52 19.34 33.02 -1.21
N LEU A 53 19.79 32.41 -2.31
CA LEU A 53 19.63 30.96 -2.54
C LEU A 53 20.53 30.12 -1.63
N GLY A 54 21.70 30.63 -1.23
CA GLY A 54 22.55 29.99 -0.22
C GLY A 54 21.83 29.87 1.13
N LYS A 55 21.16 30.94 1.57
CA LYS A 55 20.37 30.92 2.82
C LYS A 55 19.17 29.97 2.78
N VAL A 56 18.53 29.83 1.62
CA VAL A 56 17.43 28.87 1.43
C VAL A 56 17.97 27.44 1.42
N ARG A 57 19.13 27.21 0.82
CA ARG A 57 19.82 25.93 0.85
C ARG A 57 20.20 25.53 2.27
N GLU A 58 20.84 26.40 3.03
CA GLU A 58 21.15 26.18 4.46
C GLU A 58 19.90 25.83 5.27
N LEU A 59 18.80 26.58 5.06
CA LEU A 59 17.53 26.31 5.72
C LEU A 59 16.95 24.92 5.38
N VAL A 60 17.05 24.48 4.13
CA VAL A 60 16.58 23.16 3.69
C VAL A 60 17.50 22.06 4.21
N GLU A 61 18.82 22.25 4.17
CA GLU A 61 19.81 21.32 4.72
C GLU A 61 19.61 21.13 6.24
N ASP A 62 19.43 22.24 6.98
CA ASP A 62 19.14 22.22 8.41
C ASP A 62 17.84 21.48 8.72
N GLU A 63 16.75 21.75 7.98
CA GLU A 63 15.47 21.07 8.18
C GLU A 63 15.57 19.58 7.84
N THR A 64 16.23 19.23 6.74
CA THR A 64 16.44 17.83 6.33
C THR A 64 17.25 17.07 7.37
N ALA A 65 18.37 17.64 7.85
CA ALA A 65 19.15 17.08 8.94
C ALA A 65 18.31 16.94 10.22
N ASN A 66 17.49 17.94 10.53
CA ASN A 66 16.64 17.91 11.70
C ASN A 66 15.59 16.78 11.65
N ARG A 67 14.96 16.59 10.49
CA ARG A 67 14.01 15.50 10.25
C ARG A 67 14.69 14.15 10.25
N PHE A 68 15.91 14.07 9.73
CA PHE A 68 16.71 12.85 9.76
C PHE A 68 16.97 12.40 11.20
N VAL A 69 17.48 13.29 12.07
CA VAL A 69 17.70 12.96 13.50
C VAL A 69 16.38 12.60 14.18
N ARG A 70 15.33 13.41 14.01
CA ARG A 70 13.99 13.14 14.56
C ARG A 70 13.49 11.76 14.18
N ASN A 71 13.54 11.41 12.90
CA ASN A 71 12.99 10.16 12.39
C ASN A 71 13.82 8.95 12.84
N ASN A 72 15.12 9.11 13.11
CA ASN A 72 15.94 8.04 13.70
C ASN A 72 15.70 7.87 15.21
N VAL A 73 15.60 8.97 15.95
CA VAL A 73 15.25 8.95 17.39
C VAL A 73 13.85 8.37 17.58
N LEU A 74 12.86 8.84 16.83
CA LEU A 74 11.47 8.40 16.94
C LEU A 74 11.14 7.20 16.04
N ALA A 75 12.14 6.56 15.43
CA ALA A 75 11.95 5.46 14.48
C ALA A 75 10.91 4.42 14.90
N PRO A 76 10.86 3.94 16.17
CA PRO A 76 9.86 3.00 16.63
C PRO A 76 8.40 3.41 16.34
N ILE A 77 8.08 4.70 16.45
CA ILE A 77 6.71 5.21 16.31
C ILE A 77 6.43 5.92 14.99
N VAL A 78 7.44 6.12 14.13
CA VAL A 78 7.27 6.82 12.84
C VAL A 78 6.13 6.20 12.00
N PRO A 79 6.06 4.86 11.81
CA PRO A 79 5.00 4.28 10.99
C PRO A 79 3.61 4.39 11.61
N LEU A 80 3.50 4.61 12.93
CA LEU A 80 2.22 4.85 13.60
C LEU A 80 1.64 6.23 13.24
N CYS A 81 2.46 7.14 12.73
CA CYS A 81 2.03 8.47 12.29
C CYS A 81 1.68 8.53 10.79
N ALA A 82 1.71 7.38 10.11
CA ALA A 82 1.25 7.22 8.73
C ALA A 82 -0.24 6.80 8.68
N THR A 83 -0.84 6.83 7.49
CA THR A 83 -2.20 6.30 7.28
C THR A 83 -2.21 4.80 7.57
N ARG A 84 -3.13 4.36 8.42
CA ARG A 84 -3.26 2.98 8.89
C ARG A 84 -4.73 2.52 8.84
N THR A 85 -4.94 1.21 8.84
CA THR A 85 -6.27 0.61 8.80
C THR A 85 -7.03 0.93 10.10
N PRO A 86 -8.35 1.21 10.03
CA PRO A 86 -9.16 1.43 11.23
C PRO A 86 -8.97 0.33 12.29
N GLY A 87 -8.91 0.72 13.55
CA GLY A 87 -8.70 -0.19 14.68
C GLY A 87 -7.23 -0.52 14.98
N GLN A 88 -6.28 -0.06 14.16
CA GLN A 88 -4.84 -0.10 14.48
C GLN A 88 -4.43 1.12 15.30
N VAL A 89 -3.41 0.96 16.15
CA VAL A 89 -2.75 2.09 16.81
C VAL A 89 -2.21 3.04 15.74
N SER A 90 -2.63 4.30 15.81
CA SER A 90 -2.21 5.35 14.89
C SER A 90 -2.28 6.72 15.57
N PHE A 91 -1.44 7.63 15.10
CA PHE A 91 -1.35 9.00 15.60
C PHE A 91 -1.42 9.99 14.43
N PRO A 92 -1.93 11.21 14.65
CA PRO A 92 -1.89 12.25 13.63
C PRO A 92 -0.44 12.55 13.19
N SER A 93 -0.22 12.72 11.89
CA SER A 93 1.10 13.05 11.31
C SER A 93 1.86 14.19 12.04
N PRO A 94 1.21 15.28 12.53
CA PRO A 94 1.91 16.34 13.25
C PRO A 94 2.58 15.92 14.57
N VAL A 95 2.22 14.77 15.16
CA VAL A 95 2.73 14.31 16.46
C VAL A 95 4.26 14.26 16.48
N LEU A 96 4.90 13.69 15.45
CA LEU A 96 6.37 13.60 15.39
C LEU A 96 7.04 14.98 15.49
N SER A 97 6.55 15.94 14.72
CA SER A 97 7.11 17.30 14.70
C SER A 97 6.92 18.04 16.02
N ARG A 98 5.74 17.90 16.64
CA ARG A 98 5.42 18.57 17.92
C ARG A 98 6.17 17.93 19.08
N LEU A 99 6.29 16.61 19.09
CA LEU A 99 7.06 15.87 20.09
C LEU A 99 8.54 16.24 20.03
N TRP A 100 9.11 16.33 18.83
CA TRP A 100 10.49 16.75 18.64
C TRP A 100 10.75 18.19 19.08
N ARG A 101 9.80 19.10 18.81
CA ARG A 101 9.86 20.48 19.30
C ARG A 101 9.83 20.53 20.82
N ALA A 102 8.97 19.75 21.46
CA ALA A 102 8.91 19.66 22.92
C ALA A 102 10.24 19.16 23.49
N LEU A 103 10.80 18.08 22.94
CA LEU A 103 12.12 17.55 23.33
C LEU A 103 13.24 18.57 23.20
N LYS A 104 13.30 19.34 22.12
CA LYS A 104 14.29 20.43 21.99
C LYS A 104 14.18 21.48 23.10
N SER A 105 12.97 21.77 23.59
CA SER A 105 12.77 22.75 24.66
C SER A 105 13.15 22.23 26.04
N VAL A 106 12.94 20.94 26.33
CA VAL A 106 13.14 20.37 27.67
C VAL A 106 14.43 19.57 27.83
N ALA A 107 15.04 19.13 26.73
CA ALA A 107 16.19 18.23 26.69
C ALA A 107 17.15 18.61 25.55
N ALA A 108 17.47 19.90 25.45
CA ALA A 108 18.30 20.44 24.36
C ALA A 108 19.66 19.74 24.25
N ALA A 109 20.32 19.47 25.38
CA ALA A 109 21.62 18.80 25.42
C ALA A 109 21.55 17.37 24.87
N GLN A 110 20.53 16.59 25.22
CA GLN A 110 20.32 15.25 24.69
C GLN A 110 19.98 15.27 23.19
N VAL A 111 19.24 16.28 22.72
CA VAL A 111 18.96 16.43 21.29
C VAL A 111 20.24 16.77 20.52
N GLU A 112 21.13 17.58 21.08
CA GLU A 112 22.44 17.88 20.49
C GLU A 112 23.32 16.63 20.44
N ASP A 113 23.42 15.85 21.52
CA ASP A 113 24.14 14.58 21.54
C ASP A 113 23.56 13.57 20.54
N ALA A 114 22.24 13.44 20.49
CA ALA A 114 21.57 12.60 19.50
C ALA A 114 21.89 13.03 18.07
N SER A 115 21.97 14.34 17.80
CA SER A 115 22.33 14.87 16.48
C SER A 115 23.78 14.54 16.13
N ALA A 116 24.71 14.71 17.06
CA ALA A 116 26.12 14.39 16.87
C ALA A 116 26.36 12.90 16.61
N ARG A 117 25.54 12.03 17.20
CA ARG A 117 25.63 10.57 17.08
C ARG A 117 24.72 9.96 15.99
N CYS A 118 23.93 10.78 15.29
CA CYS A 118 23.04 10.32 14.22
C CYS A 118 23.77 10.32 12.87
N ASN A 119 24.84 9.53 12.78
CA ASN A 119 25.60 9.32 11.56
C ASN A 119 25.23 7.95 10.96
N PRO A 120 24.86 7.85 9.67
CA PRO A 120 24.45 6.59 9.03
C PRO A 120 25.41 5.42 9.29
N TRP A 121 26.73 5.66 9.24
CA TRP A 121 27.74 4.62 9.45
C TRP A 121 27.74 4.06 10.88
N ASP A 122 27.49 4.91 11.87
CA ASP A 122 27.46 4.51 13.28
C ASP A 122 26.15 3.77 13.61
N LEU A 123 25.04 4.13 12.94
CA LEU A 123 23.75 3.47 13.12
C LEU A 123 23.75 2.00 12.66
N GLU A 124 24.66 1.61 11.77
CA GLU A 124 24.85 0.20 11.37
C GLU A 124 25.39 -0.65 12.53
N GLN A 125 26.14 -0.05 13.46
CA GLN A 125 26.71 -0.75 14.62
C GLN A 125 25.75 -0.86 15.80
N GLY A 126 24.63 -0.14 15.74
CA GLY A 126 23.63 -0.08 16.80
C GLY A 126 23.15 1.34 17.03
N SER A 127 21.97 1.48 17.60
CA SER A 127 21.43 2.80 17.88
C SER A 127 21.99 3.38 19.18
N PRO A 128 22.32 4.69 19.20
CA PRO A 128 22.75 5.39 20.40
C PRO A 128 21.75 5.29 21.57
N GLU A 129 22.26 5.09 22.80
CA GLU A 129 21.43 5.05 24.02
C GLU A 129 20.62 6.35 24.24
N VAL A 130 21.16 7.49 23.80
CA VAL A 130 20.49 8.79 23.88
C VAL A 130 19.16 8.82 23.11
N PHE A 131 18.98 7.96 22.09
CA PHE A 131 17.71 7.88 21.37
C PHE A 131 16.60 7.34 22.29
N ASP A 132 16.91 6.29 23.06
CA ASP A 132 15.95 5.69 23.97
C ASP A 132 15.78 6.54 25.25
N GLU A 133 16.81 7.30 25.65
CA GLU A 133 16.67 8.35 26.67
C GLU A 133 15.68 9.43 26.25
N LEU A 134 15.81 9.97 25.03
CA LEU A 134 14.87 10.96 24.50
C LEU A 134 13.43 10.41 24.43
N CYS A 135 13.24 9.15 24.04
CA CYS A 135 11.91 8.53 24.09
C CYS A 135 11.36 8.43 25.52
N ARG A 136 12.19 8.07 26.52
CA ARG A 136 11.79 8.05 27.94
C ARG A 136 11.44 9.45 28.45
N LEU A 137 12.22 10.47 28.11
CA LEU A 137 11.96 11.86 28.47
C LEU A 137 10.65 12.36 27.84
N ALA A 138 10.39 12.02 26.58
CA ALA A 138 9.14 12.32 25.90
C ALA A 138 7.94 11.65 26.58
N ALA A 139 8.06 10.36 26.94
CA ALA A 139 7.00 9.65 27.66
C ALA A 139 6.71 10.27 29.03
N ALA A 140 7.74 10.67 29.78
CA ALA A 140 7.58 11.37 31.06
C ALA A 140 6.92 12.74 30.88
N GLY A 141 7.37 13.53 29.91
CA GLY A 141 6.82 14.85 29.62
C GLY A 141 5.37 14.83 29.16
N LEU A 142 4.95 13.79 28.42
CA LEU A 142 3.55 13.59 28.03
C LEU A 142 2.64 13.33 29.24
N ARG A 143 3.13 12.57 30.23
CA ARG A 143 2.41 12.23 31.46
C ARG A 143 2.39 13.32 32.51
N ASP A 144 3.33 14.25 32.45
CA ASP A 144 3.37 15.41 33.33
C ASP A 144 2.44 16.51 32.81
N PRO A 145 1.26 16.75 33.44
CA PRO A 145 0.32 17.76 33.00
C PRO A 145 0.86 19.18 33.17
N GLU A 146 1.84 19.40 34.04
CA GLU A 146 2.44 20.73 34.29
C GLU A 146 3.50 21.09 33.24
N ASN A 147 3.96 20.11 32.45
CA ASN A 147 4.97 20.33 31.44
C ASN A 147 4.37 20.92 30.15
N ALA A 148 4.20 22.24 30.11
CA ALA A 148 3.57 22.97 29.02
C ALA A 148 4.20 22.73 27.63
N ALA A 149 5.46 22.27 27.55
CA ALA A 149 6.11 21.96 26.27
C ALA A 149 5.37 20.86 25.48
N PHE A 150 4.69 19.94 26.17
CA PHE A 150 3.99 18.80 25.57
C PHE A 150 2.49 19.04 25.35
N ASP A 151 1.93 20.19 25.75
CA ASP A 151 0.49 20.50 25.60
C ASP A 151 0.01 20.35 24.14
N SER A 152 0.84 20.82 23.20
CA SER A 152 0.52 20.73 21.78
C SER A 152 0.47 19.29 21.25
N VAL A 153 1.10 18.33 21.93
CA VAL A 153 1.03 16.90 21.59
C VAL A 153 -0.17 16.26 22.29
N ARG A 154 -0.37 16.56 23.59
CA ARG A 154 -1.54 16.09 24.37
C ARG A 154 -2.87 16.49 23.72
N SER A 155 -2.92 17.63 23.04
CA SER A 155 -4.13 18.08 22.35
C SER A 155 -4.45 17.31 21.06
N LEU A 156 -3.56 16.44 20.56
CA LEU A 156 -3.72 15.75 19.27
C LEU A 156 -4.14 14.29 19.39
N CYS A 157 -3.78 13.62 20.48
CA CYS A 157 -3.99 12.18 20.64
C CYS A 157 -4.04 11.82 22.13
N ASP A 158 -4.37 10.57 22.42
CA ASP A 158 -4.23 10.02 23.78
C ASP A 158 -2.76 10.05 24.21
N PRO A 159 -2.39 10.86 25.22
CA PRO A 159 -1.01 10.99 25.65
C PRO A 159 -0.50 9.75 26.38
N GLU A 160 -1.35 8.97 27.04
CA GLU A 160 -0.92 7.75 27.72
C GLU A 160 -0.58 6.65 26.70
N GLN A 161 -1.39 6.51 25.65
CA GLN A 161 -1.11 5.57 24.57
C GLN A 161 0.21 5.91 23.85
N LEU A 162 0.44 7.20 23.54
CA LEU A 162 1.69 7.65 22.92
C LEU A 162 2.89 7.47 23.88
N ALA A 163 2.74 7.81 25.15
CA ALA A 163 3.78 7.63 26.15
C ALA A 163 4.17 6.14 26.31
N MET A 164 3.20 5.22 26.26
CA MET A 164 3.49 3.79 26.29
C MET A 164 4.23 3.32 25.03
N CYS A 165 3.85 3.81 23.84
CA CYS A 165 4.60 3.51 22.61
C CYS A 165 6.06 3.97 22.71
N LEU A 166 6.28 5.16 23.29
CA LEU A 166 7.62 5.71 23.52
C LEU A 166 8.41 4.90 24.55
N GLN A 167 7.79 4.41 25.62
CA GLN A 167 8.44 3.53 26.59
C GLN A 167 8.88 2.19 25.98
N LEU A 168 8.12 1.68 25.00
CA LEU A 168 8.46 0.46 24.25
C LEU A 168 9.53 0.69 23.18
N SER A 169 10.07 1.91 23.02
CA SER A 169 11.03 2.25 21.96
C SER A 169 12.29 1.39 21.99
N ALA A 170 12.89 1.20 23.17
CA ALA A 170 14.13 0.41 23.30
C ALA A 170 13.92 -1.06 22.88
N LEU A 171 12.80 -1.67 23.31
CA LEU A 171 12.42 -3.03 22.93
C LEU A 171 12.16 -3.12 21.43
N THR A 172 11.36 -2.19 20.89
CA THR A 172 11.04 -2.12 19.46
C THR A 172 12.31 -2.02 18.64
N ARG A 173 13.20 -1.09 18.99
CA ARG A 173 14.47 -0.84 18.28
C ARG A 173 15.37 -2.06 18.26
N GLY A 174 15.44 -2.81 19.37
CA GLY A 174 16.16 -4.08 19.42
C GLY A 174 15.55 -5.20 18.55
N CYS A 175 14.26 -5.09 18.19
CA CYS A 175 13.57 -6.03 17.31
C CYS A 175 13.66 -5.66 15.84
N LEU A 176 13.69 -4.37 15.47
CA LEU A 176 13.62 -3.93 14.07
C LEU A 176 14.64 -4.60 13.14
N PRO A 177 15.94 -4.75 13.51
CA PRO A 177 16.92 -5.42 12.65
C PRO A 177 16.59 -6.91 12.39
N LYS A 178 15.83 -7.54 13.28
CA LYS A 178 15.50 -8.98 13.26
C LYS A 178 14.11 -9.26 12.67
N LEU A 179 13.27 -8.22 12.56
CA LEU A 179 11.85 -8.36 12.25
C LEU A 179 11.61 -9.03 10.89
N SER A 180 12.41 -8.69 9.88
CA SER A 180 12.33 -9.30 8.54
C SER A 180 12.61 -10.82 8.58
N GLU A 181 13.57 -11.25 9.39
CA GLU A 181 13.87 -12.67 9.60
C GLU A 181 12.79 -13.37 10.41
N TRP A 182 12.26 -12.71 11.44
CA TRP A 182 11.18 -13.26 12.26
C TRP A 182 9.97 -13.61 11.41
N VAL A 183 9.57 -12.73 10.48
CA VAL A 183 8.42 -12.99 9.61
C VAL A 183 8.72 -13.88 8.40
N SER A 184 9.99 -14.08 8.01
CA SER A 184 10.33 -14.87 6.81
C SER A 184 10.87 -16.27 7.10
N ARG A 185 11.65 -16.44 8.18
CA ARG A 185 12.37 -17.67 8.54
C ARG A 185 12.40 -17.87 10.06
N MET A 186 11.24 -18.03 10.68
CA MET A 186 11.16 -18.25 12.13
C MET A 186 11.87 -19.56 12.53
N SER A 187 12.81 -19.47 13.48
CA SER A 187 13.51 -20.60 14.11
C SER A 187 13.23 -20.61 15.61
N ASP A 188 13.57 -21.70 16.32
CA ASP A 188 13.34 -21.79 17.77
C ASP A 188 14.10 -20.72 18.57
N GLU A 189 15.32 -20.38 18.13
CA GLU A 189 16.11 -19.29 18.73
C GLU A 189 15.44 -17.93 18.52
N ARG A 190 14.96 -17.65 17.30
CA ARG A 190 14.22 -16.41 16.99
C ARG A 190 12.91 -16.34 17.76
N ALA A 191 12.20 -17.46 17.90
CA ALA A 191 10.98 -17.56 18.70
C ALA A 191 11.26 -17.31 20.18
N ALA A 192 12.35 -17.85 20.73
CA ALA A 192 12.78 -17.56 22.10
C ALA A 192 13.09 -16.07 22.32
N ALA A 193 13.77 -15.43 21.35
CA ALA A 193 14.03 -13.99 21.40
C ALA A 193 12.73 -13.17 21.37
N ALA A 194 11.80 -13.49 20.48
CA ALA A 194 10.50 -12.82 20.40
C ALA A 194 9.68 -12.98 21.70
N ARG A 195 9.66 -14.19 22.29
CA ARG A 195 9.01 -14.47 23.59
C ARG A 195 9.63 -13.66 24.72
N LEU A 196 10.96 -13.56 24.75
CA LEU A 196 11.67 -12.77 25.74
C LEU A 196 11.27 -11.30 25.66
N THR A 197 11.32 -10.71 24.46
CA THR A 197 10.94 -9.30 24.24
C THR A 197 9.47 -9.05 24.59
N TYR A 198 8.55 -9.95 24.19
CA TYR A 198 7.14 -9.83 24.54
C TYR A 198 6.94 -9.83 26.06
N ARG A 199 7.60 -10.74 26.77
CA ARG A 199 7.57 -10.80 28.23
C ARG A 199 8.17 -9.55 28.87
N ASP A 200 9.24 -9.00 28.30
CA ASP A 200 9.85 -7.77 28.79
C ASP A 200 8.94 -6.56 28.58
N ALA A 201 8.14 -6.52 27.51
CA ALA A 201 7.07 -5.53 27.36
C ALA A 201 6.00 -5.70 28.45
N CYS A 202 5.53 -6.93 28.70
CA CYS A 202 4.56 -7.20 29.77
C CYS A 202 5.09 -6.86 31.19
N ARG A 203 6.41 -6.81 31.39
CA ARG A 203 7.01 -6.32 32.65
C ARG A 203 6.96 -4.80 32.80
N ILE A 204 6.90 -4.05 31.70
CA ILE A 204 6.70 -2.60 31.72
C ILE A 204 5.25 -2.29 32.12
N ARG A 205 4.29 -2.99 31.50
CA ARG A 205 2.85 -2.95 31.83
C ARG A 205 2.20 -4.25 31.34
N GLU A 206 1.26 -4.80 32.10
CA GLU A 206 0.68 -6.14 31.83
C GLU A 206 0.14 -6.30 30.39
N ASP A 207 -0.54 -5.26 29.88
CA ASP A 207 -1.16 -5.15 28.55
C ASP A 207 -0.24 -4.52 27.47
N ALA A 208 1.06 -4.31 27.75
CA ALA A 208 1.97 -3.69 26.77
C ALA A 208 2.43 -4.66 25.67
N GLY A 209 2.24 -5.97 25.85
CA GLY A 209 2.58 -6.99 24.85
C GLY A 209 1.86 -6.79 23.50
N PRO A 210 0.51 -6.71 23.48
CA PRO A 210 -0.25 -6.38 22.28
C PRO A 210 0.18 -5.05 21.64
N LEU A 211 0.48 -4.03 22.44
CA LEU A 211 0.94 -2.74 21.92
C LEU A 211 2.31 -2.86 21.23
N LEU A 212 3.26 -3.61 21.80
CA LEU A 212 4.53 -3.91 21.13
C LEU A 212 4.31 -4.56 19.77
N LEU A 213 3.40 -5.54 19.68
CA LEU A 213 3.07 -6.21 18.41
C LEU A 213 2.44 -5.24 17.42
N ASP A 214 1.59 -4.32 17.87
CA ASP A 214 1.00 -3.27 17.03
C ASP A 214 2.09 -2.34 16.46
N ILE A 215 3.05 -1.93 17.28
CA ILE A 215 4.22 -1.15 16.85
C ILE A 215 5.00 -1.92 15.79
N LEU A 216 5.38 -3.17 16.06
CA LEU A 216 6.15 -4.01 15.11
C LEU A 216 5.40 -4.25 13.80
N SER A 217 4.08 -4.46 13.86
CA SER A 217 3.25 -4.64 12.66
C SER A 217 3.31 -3.44 11.72
N ALA A 218 3.46 -2.23 12.28
CA ALA A 218 3.54 -1.00 11.50
C ALA A 218 4.83 -0.87 10.69
N HIS A 219 5.87 -1.64 11.03
CA HIS A 219 7.13 -1.69 10.28
C HIS A 219 7.14 -2.77 9.18
N LEU A 220 6.07 -3.57 9.06
CA LEU A 220 5.97 -4.61 8.03
C LEU A 220 5.33 -4.05 6.75
N PRO A 221 5.79 -4.50 5.56
CA PRO A 221 5.10 -4.17 4.30
C PRO A 221 3.66 -4.69 4.27
N ASP A 222 3.46 -5.87 4.85
CA ASP A 222 2.17 -6.50 5.08
C ASP A 222 2.02 -6.72 6.59
N ASP A 223 1.20 -5.92 7.25
CA ASP A 223 1.03 -5.93 8.70
C ASP A 223 0.52 -7.28 9.24
N TRP A 224 -0.34 -7.99 8.50
CA TRP A 224 -0.86 -9.32 8.86
C TRP A 224 0.23 -10.38 9.03
N ARG A 225 1.44 -10.18 8.49
CA ARG A 225 2.58 -11.09 8.73
C ARG A 225 3.03 -11.10 10.19
N ILE A 226 2.61 -10.13 11.00
CA ILE A 226 2.83 -10.13 12.45
C ILE A 226 2.26 -11.38 13.13
N MET A 227 1.26 -12.04 12.51
CA MET A 227 0.70 -13.30 13.00
C MET A 227 1.74 -14.40 13.20
N ARG A 228 2.85 -14.39 12.45
CA ARG A 228 3.97 -15.33 12.65
C ARG A 228 4.71 -15.10 13.97
N VAL A 229 4.90 -13.83 14.32
CA VAL A 229 5.52 -13.43 15.60
C VAL A 229 4.58 -13.78 16.74
N ILE A 230 3.29 -13.49 16.59
CA ILE A 230 2.25 -13.88 17.57
C ILE A 230 2.25 -15.40 17.77
N SER A 231 2.28 -16.17 16.68
CA SER A 231 2.34 -17.63 16.72
C SER A 231 3.56 -18.13 17.51
N ALA A 232 4.73 -17.55 17.27
CA ALA A 232 5.95 -17.92 17.99
C ALA A 232 5.91 -17.53 19.47
N VAL A 233 5.37 -16.35 19.79
CA VAL A 233 5.23 -15.86 21.17
C VAL A 233 4.28 -16.75 21.97
N MET A 234 3.17 -17.17 21.35
CA MET A 234 2.10 -17.94 21.97
C MET A 234 2.25 -19.46 21.77
N ASP A 235 3.38 -19.91 21.23
CA ASP A 235 3.72 -21.32 20.96
C ASP A 235 2.67 -22.08 20.12
N ARG A 236 2.42 -21.59 18.91
CA ARG A 236 1.43 -22.12 17.95
C ARG A 236 0.04 -22.28 18.56
N PRO A 237 -0.61 -21.16 18.89
CA PRO A 237 -1.86 -21.20 19.60
C PRO A 237 -3.01 -21.73 18.74
N THR A 238 -4.03 -22.29 19.40
CA THR A 238 -5.31 -22.60 18.75
C THR A 238 -6.15 -21.33 18.57
N ASP A 239 -7.06 -21.34 17.60
CA ASP A 239 -7.96 -20.19 17.36
C ASP A 239 -8.86 -19.87 18.56
N ARG A 240 -9.33 -20.89 19.28
CA ARG A 240 -10.09 -20.75 20.53
C ARG A 240 -9.29 -20.05 21.62
N TYR A 241 -8.01 -20.39 21.75
CA TYR A 241 -7.14 -19.76 22.73
C TYR A 241 -6.87 -18.30 22.35
N LEU A 242 -6.46 -18.03 21.11
CA LEU A 242 -6.20 -16.65 20.66
C LEU A 242 -7.42 -15.76 20.81
N ALA A 243 -8.61 -16.24 20.43
CA ALA A 243 -9.86 -15.47 20.52
C ALA A 243 -10.22 -15.03 21.96
N ALA A 244 -9.65 -15.68 22.99
CA ALA A 244 -9.85 -15.33 24.40
C ALA A 244 -8.75 -14.40 24.97
N THR A 245 -7.80 -13.97 24.15
CA THR A 245 -6.67 -13.12 24.56
C THR A 245 -6.76 -11.71 23.99
N GLU A 246 -6.00 -10.77 24.55
CA GLU A 246 -5.90 -9.39 24.04
C GLU A 246 -5.34 -9.31 22.62
N VAL A 247 -4.57 -10.33 22.17
CA VAL A 247 -4.05 -10.40 20.80
C VAL A 247 -5.08 -10.91 19.78
N ALA A 248 -6.31 -11.27 20.21
CA ALA A 248 -7.41 -11.63 19.31
C ALA A 248 -7.67 -10.56 18.24
N GLN A 249 -7.49 -9.29 18.60
CA GLN A 249 -7.72 -8.14 17.73
C GLN A 249 -6.93 -8.22 16.41
N PHE A 250 -5.73 -8.82 16.42
CA PHE A 250 -4.92 -8.95 15.20
C PHE A 250 -5.59 -9.88 14.19
N GLY A 251 -6.09 -11.04 14.67
CA GLY A 251 -6.84 -11.96 13.83
C GLY A 251 -8.16 -11.35 13.35
N GLU A 252 -8.90 -10.68 14.24
CA GLU A 252 -10.19 -10.05 13.88
C GLU A 252 -10.04 -8.94 12.83
N ARG A 253 -8.97 -8.13 12.89
CA ARG A 253 -8.67 -7.12 11.87
C ARG A 253 -8.43 -7.75 10.51
N ILE A 254 -7.60 -8.80 10.44
CA ILE A 254 -7.31 -9.51 9.18
C ILE A 254 -8.59 -10.16 8.62
N LEU A 255 -9.40 -10.80 9.47
CA LEU A 255 -10.66 -11.41 9.04
C LEU A 255 -11.66 -10.36 8.54
N THR A 256 -11.69 -9.17 9.13
CA THR A 256 -12.53 -8.06 8.68
C THR A 256 -12.03 -7.48 7.37
N GLU A 257 -10.72 -7.30 7.22
CA GLU A 257 -10.12 -6.85 5.97
C GLU A 257 -10.35 -7.85 4.82
N ILE A 258 -10.35 -9.16 5.10
CA ILE A 258 -10.76 -10.18 4.13
C ILE A 258 -12.20 -9.94 3.66
N ASP A 259 -13.14 -9.71 4.58
CA ASP A 259 -14.55 -9.46 4.24
C ASP A 259 -14.71 -8.20 3.38
N GLU A 260 -14.07 -7.10 3.77
CA GLU A 260 -14.08 -5.83 3.04
C GLU A 260 -13.46 -5.97 1.64
N THR A 261 -12.35 -6.71 1.53
CA THR A 261 -11.66 -6.93 0.26
C THR A 261 -12.46 -7.85 -0.66
N ILE A 262 -13.16 -8.86 -0.13
CA ILE A 262 -14.10 -9.67 -0.91
C ILE A 262 -15.24 -8.80 -1.43
N ALA A 263 -15.80 -7.92 -0.59
CA ALA A 263 -16.86 -6.99 -1.01
C ALA A 263 -16.39 -6.04 -2.14
N LEU A 264 -15.12 -5.59 -2.12
CA LEU A 264 -14.53 -4.83 -3.22
C LEU A 264 -14.52 -5.62 -4.54
N ILE A 265 -14.12 -6.89 -4.51
CA ILE A 265 -14.12 -7.78 -5.69
C ILE A 265 -15.56 -7.99 -6.20
N GLU A 266 -16.51 -8.13 -5.29
CA GLU A 266 -17.93 -8.29 -5.64
C GLU A 266 -18.58 -7.04 -6.21
N SER A 267 -18.05 -5.85 -5.94
CA SER A 267 -18.71 -4.57 -6.25
C SER A 267 -17.99 -3.66 -7.24
N PHE A 268 -16.70 -3.89 -7.56
CA PHE A 268 -16.00 -3.04 -8.55
C PHE A 268 -16.70 -2.99 -9.92
N SER A 269 -16.52 -1.88 -10.63
CA SER A 269 -17.12 -1.66 -11.94
C SER A 269 -16.13 -1.91 -13.06
N PHE A 270 -16.52 -2.71 -14.05
CA PHE A 270 -15.74 -2.86 -15.28
C PHE A 270 -15.64 -1.54 -16.08
N ALA A 271 -16.55 -0.58 -15.86
CA ALA A 271 -16.50 0.72 -16.53
C ALA A 271 -15.30 1.57 -16.11
N ASP A 272 -14.71 1.29 -14.94
CA ASP A 272 -13.54 1.99 -14.41
C ASP A 272 -12.25 1.61 -15.14
N GLY A 273 -12.34 0.66 -16.08
CA GLY A 273 -11.29 0.32 -17.03
C GLY A 273 -10.28 -0.69 -16.49
N GLU A 274 -9.22 -0.88 -17.27
CA GLU A 274 -8.22 -1.92 -17.07
C GLU A 274 -7.60 -1.91 -15.67
N LYS A 275 -7.24 -0.72 -15.18
CA LYS A 275 -6.62 -0.54 -13.86
C LYS A 275 -7.49 -1.13 -12.74
N ALA A 276 -8.80 -0.86 -12.77
CA ALA A 276 -9.73 -1.38 -11.77
C ALA A 276 -9.83 -2.92 -11.82
N GLY A 277 -9.81 -3.50 -13.02
CA GLY A 277 -9.79 -4.96 -13.18
C GLY A 277 -8.53 -5.60 -12.59
N ARG A 278 -7.37 -4.99 -12.82
CA ARG A 278 -6.09 -5.43 -12.22
C ARG A 278 -6.07 -5.28 -10.70
N GLU A 279 -6.53 -4.13 -10.19
CA GLU A 279 -6.62 -3.86 -8.75
C GLU A 279 -7.55 -4.88 -8.06
N ALA A 280 -8.69 -5.22 -8.67
CA ALA A 280 -9.59 -6.25 -8.13
C ALA A 280 -8.97 -7.65 -8.12
N ALA A 281 -8.17 -8.02 -9.13
CA ALA A 281 -7.47 -9.30 -9.13
C ALA A 281 -6.32 -9.33 -8.11
N GLN A 282 -5.61 -8.21 -7.92
CA GLN A 282 -4.61 -8.05 -6.86
C GLN A 282 -5.25 -8.13 -5.47
N ALA A 283 -6.44 -7.56 -5.29
CA ALA A 283 -7.25 -7.71 -4.09
C ALA A 283 -7.58 -9.19 -3.81
N ALA A 284 -7.93 -9.96 -4.85
CA ALA A 284 -8.12 -11.41 -4.69
C ALA A 284 -6.82 -12.11 -4.26
N HIS A 285 -5.68 -11.78 -4.86
CA HIS A 285 -4.39 -12.32 -4.45
C HIS A 285 -4.07 -12.00 -2.98
N LYS A 286 -4.33 -10.76 -2.55
CA LYS A 286 -4.16 -10.31 -1.16
C LYS A 286 -5.00 -11.13 -0.18
N VAL A 287 -6.29 -11.35 -0.46
CA VAL A 287 -7.16 -12.20 0.36
C VAL A 287 -6.59 -13.61 0.51
N GLN A 288 -6.13 -14.21 -0.58
CA GLN A 288 -5.51 -15.54 -0.54
C GLN A 288 -4.26 -15.56 0.36
N LEU A 289 -3.42 -14.53 0.31
CA LEU A 289 -2.24 -14.42 1.17
C LEU A 289 -2.62 -14.30 2.65
N MET A 290 -3.59 -13.44 2.99
CA MET A 290 -4.08 -13.27 4.35
C MET A 290 -4.68 -14.55 4.94
N MET A 291 -5.47 -15.29 4.15
CA MET A 291 -6.03 -16.58 4.56
C MET A 291 -4.95 -17.61 4.86
N VAL A 292 -3.95 -17.73 3.98
CA VAL A 292 -2.80 -18.62 4.18
C VAL A 292 -2.03 -18.24 5.43
N GLU A 293 -1.82 -16.94 5.65
CA GLU A 293 -1.09 -16.45 6.81
C GLU A 293 -1.75 -16.85 8.14
N ILE A 294 -3.07 -16.62 8.27
CA ILE A 294 -3.82 -17.04 9.45
C ILE A 294 -3.74 -18.56 9.64
N GLN A 295 -3.95 -19.34 8.57
CA GLN A 295 -3.94 -20.80 8.63
C GLN A 295 -2.57 -21.40 8.97
N GLN A 296 -1.48 -20.71 8.64
CA GLN A 296 -0.12 -21.15 8.98
C GLN A 296 0.31 -20.71 10.38
N SER A 297 -0.23 -19.58 10.86
CA SER A 297 0.13 -19.01 12.15
C SER A 297 -0.70 -19.55 13.31
N VAL A 298 -1.89 -20.08 13.06
CA VAL A 298 -2.85 -20.47 14.10
C VAL A 298 -3.39 -21.87 13.80
N ASP A 299 -3.50 -22.71 14.82
CA ASP A 299 -4.21 -23.98 14.69
C ASP A 299 -5.73 -23.73 14.63
N ILE A 300 -6.26 -23.67 13.41
CA ILE A 300 -7.64 -23.33 13.11
C ILE A 300 -8.54 -24.57 13.23
N ALA A 301 -9.38 -24.61 14.27
CA ALA A 301 -10.42 -25.63 14.38
C ALA A 301 -11.59 -25.32 13.43
N LYS A 302 -12.11 -26.34 12.72
CA LYS A 302 -13.26 -26.19 11.80
C LYS A 302 -14.48 -25.53 12.47
N ASP A 303 -14.76 -25.88 13.72
CA ASP A 303 -15.85 -25.33 14.52
C ASP A 303 -15.39 -24.28 15.54
N GLY A 304 -14.19 -23.73 15.35
CA GLY A 304 -13.66 -22.65 16.18
C GLY A 304 -14.19 -21.27 15.77
N PRO A 305 -13.91 -20.24 16.59
CA PRO A 305 -14.37 -18.86 16.36
C PRO A 305 -13.99 -18.34 14.98
N TRP A 306 -12.79 -18.66 14.50
CA TRP A 306 -12.27 -18.16 13.22
C TRP A 306 -12.44 -19.16 12.09
N GLY A 307 -12.41 -20.48 12.36
CA GLY A 307 -12.51 -21.51 11.33
C GLY A 307 -13.79 -21.45 10.50
N LYS A 308 -14.95 -21.22 11.13
CA LYS A 308 -16.23 -21.06 10.41
C LYS A 308 -16.23 -19.82 9.51
N ARG A 309 -15.66 -18.71 9.98
CA ARG A 309 -15.57 -17.45 9.22
C ARG A 309 -14.63 -17.61 8.02
N LEU A 310 -13.44 -18.16 8.22
CA LEU A 310 -12.48 -18.45 7.15
C LEU A 310 -13.06 -19.37 6.07
N ALA A 311 -13.78 -20.43 6.46
CA ALA A 311 -14.43 -21.33 5.52
C ALA A 311 -15.48 -20.60 4.65
N ARG A 312 -16.30 -19.73 5.27
CA ARG A 312 -17.27 -18.89 4.57
C ARG A 312 -16.58 -17.90 3.63
N GLN A 313 -15.53 -17.23 4.09
CA GLN A 313 -14.77 -16.27 3.29
C GLN A 313 -14.11 -16.92 2.08
N LYS A 314 -13.54 -18.13 2.24
CA LYS A 314 -12.98 -18.89 1.12
C LYS A 314 -14.04 -19.19 0.05
N GLN A 315 -15.23 -19.61 0.48
CA GLN A 315 -16.35 -19.84 -0.44
C GLN A 315 -16.83 -18.54 -1.10
N ALA A 316 -16.95 -17.45 -0.34
CA ALA A 316 -17.38 -16.14 -0.84
C ALA A 316 -16.40 -15.59 -1.89
N MET A 317 -15.09 -15.64 -1.60
CA MET A 317 -14.04 -15.24 -2.53
C MET A 317 -14.09 -16.02 -3.85
N ALA A 318 -14.22 -17.36 -3.77
CA ALA A 318 -14.33 -18.19 -4.97
C ALA A 318 -15.56 -17.81 -5.80
N LYS A 319 -16.72 -17.68 -5.14
CA LYS A 319 -17.98 -17.27 -5.79
C LYS A 319 -17.88 -15.87 -6.42
N ALA A 320 -17.25 -14.92 -5.74
CA ALA A 320 -17.04 -13.58 -6.25
C ALA A 320 -16.21 -13.61 -7.54
N CYS A 321 -15.08 -14.32 -7.53
CA CYS A 321 -14.22 -14.45 -8.71
C CYS A 321 -14.94 -15.16 -9.87
N GLU A 322 -15.67 -16.25 -9.60
CA GLU A 322 -16.46 -16.97 -10.60
C GLU A 322 -17.51 -16.09 -11.26
N LEU A 323 -18.27 -15.33 -10.46
CA LEU A 323 -19.27 -14.40 -10.97
C LEU A 323 -18.64 -13.35 -11.91
N ARG A 324 -17.47 -12.82 -11.56
CA ARG A 324 -16.76 -11.84 -12.39
C ARG A 324 -16.21 -12.45 -13.67
N MET A 325 -15.70 -13.68 -13.62
CA MET A 325 -15.28 -14.42 -14.81
C MET A 325 -16.44 -14.70 -15.78
N ASP A 326 -17.61 -15.08 -15.25
CA ASP A 326 -18.83 -15.26 -16.06
C ASP A 326 -19.35 -13.93 -16.65
N GLN A 327 -19.16 -12.82 -15.94
CA GLN A 327 -19.46 -11.49 -16.48
C GLN A 327 -18.48 -11.06 -17.58
N ALA A 328 -17.21 -11.47 -17.50
CA ALA A 328 -16.21 -11.15 -18.53
C ALA A 328 -16.59 -11.69 -19.91
N GLU A 329 -17.19 -12.88 -19.97
CA GLU A 329 -17.75 -13.45 -21.21
C GLU A 329 -18.78 -12.51 -21.83
N LYS A 330 -19.69 -11.95 -21.02
CA LYS A 330 -20.74 -11.03 -21.48
C LYS A 330 -20.19 -9.67 -21.91
N GLU A 331 -19.15 -9.18 -21.25
CA GLU A 331 -18.52 -7.92 -21.64
C GLU A 331 -17.75 -8.07 -22.96
N LEU A 332 -17.09 -9.23 -23.17
CA LEU A 332 -16.47 -9.56 -24.45
C LEU A 332 -17.50 -9.61 -25.58
N ASP A 333 -18.66 -10.24 -25.36
CA ASP A 333 -19.72 -10.33 -26.36
C ASP A 333 -20.30 -8.96 -26.77
N LYS A 334 -20.37 -8.01 -25.83
CA LYS A 334 -20.79 -6.63 -26.12
C LYS A 334 -19.73 -5.89 -26.93
N ALA A 335 -18.45 -6.06 -26.58
CA ALA A 335 -17.34 -5.39 -27.27
C ALA A 335 -17.13 -5.91 -28.70
N LEU A 336 -17.44 -7.20 -28.94
CA LEU A 336 -17.31 -7.85 -30.24
C LEU A 336 -18.71 -8.25 -30.76
N PRO A 337 -19.46 -7.37 -31.41
CA PRO A 337 -20.84 -7.66 -31.80
C PRO A 337 -20.90 -8.68 -32.95
N THR A 338 -21.91 -9.56 -32.92
CA THR A 338 -22.18 -10.54 -34.00
C THR A 338 -23.59 -10.37 -34.56
N ARG A 339 -23.80 -10.85 -35.79
CA ARG A 339 -25.10 -10.96 -36.46
C ARG A 339 -25.38 -12.42 -36.83
N PRO A 340 -26.65 -12.85 -36.88
CA PRO A 340 -26.98 -14.20 -37.30
C PRO A 340 -26.60 -14.44 -38.77
N ILE A 341 -26.13 -15.64 -39.09
CA ILE A 341 -25.78 -16.06 -40.47
C ILE A 341 -27.03 -16.16 -41.34
N SER A 342 -28.18 -16.50 -40.75
CA SER A 342 -29.48 -16.58 -41.42
C SER A 342 -30.60 -16.16 -40.49
N MET A 343 -31.66 -15.56 -41.03
CA MET A 343 -32.89 -15.18 -40.32
C MET A 343 -33.60 -16.40 -39.67
N LEU A 344 -33.33 -17.60 -40.18
CA LEU A 344 -33.87 -18.87 -39.68
C LEU A 344 -32.93 -19.59 -38.69
N ALA A 345 -31.78 -18.99 -38.36
CA ALA A 345 -30.82 -19.59 -37.44
C ALA A 345 -31.43 -19.73 -36.03
N LYS A 346 -31.28 -20.90 -35.43
CA LYS A 346 -31.75 -21.16 -34.05
C LYS A 346 -31.06 -20.20 -33.07
N LYS A 347 -31.76 -19.81 -32.01
CA LYS A 347 -31.21 -19.02 -30.90
C LYS A 347 -29.95 -19.73 -30.35
N GLY A 348 -28.79 -19.09 -30.45
CA GLY A 348 -27.49 -19.67 -30.07
C GLY A 348 -26.66 -20.27 -31.21
N ALA A 349 -27.12 -20.18 -32.46
CA ALA A 349 -26.29 -20.51 -33.63
C ALA A 349 -25.11 -19.51 -33.75
N ARG A 350 -23.96 -20.01 -34.24
CA ARG A 350 -22.76 -19.21 -34.48
C ARG A 350 -23.11 -18.02 -35.38
N GLY A 351 -22.92 -16.81 -34.87
CA GLY A 351 -23.03 -15.57 -35.64
C GLY A 351 -21.72 -15.23 -36.34
N VAL A 352 -21.79 -14.34 -37.32
CA VAL A 352 -20.61 -13.72 -37.96
C VAL A 352 -20.41 -12.30 -37.41
N ALA A 353 -19.20 -11.74 -37.54
CA ALA A 353 -18.91 -10.40 -37.08
C ALA A 353 -19.90 -9.36 -37.65
N LYS A 354 -20.42 -8.48 -36.77
CA LYS A 354 -21.25 -7.34 -37.16
C LYS A 354 -20.33 -6.14 -37.41
N LEU A 355 -20.04 -5.85 -38.68
CA LEU A 355 -19.10 -4.81 -39.12
C LEU A 355 -19.83 -3.69 -39.87
N VAL A 356 -20.79 -3.06 -39.17
CA VAL A 356 -21.63 -1.97 -39.71
C VAL A 356 -21.65 -0.73 -38.82
N GLU A 357 -21.14 -0.84 -37.60
CA GLU A 357 -21.06 0.23 -36.61
C GLU A 357 -19.61 0.31 -36.14
N GLU A 358 -19.16 1.51 -35.80
CA GLU A 358 -17.84 1.72 -35.22
C GLU A 358 -17.73 1.03 -33.85
N PRO A 359 -16.52 0.55 -33.48
CA PRO A 359 -16.30 -0.04 -32.16
C PRO A 359 -16.63 0.93 -31.02
N ASN A 360 -17.47 0.47 -30.09
CA ASN A 360 -17.87 1.28 -28.95
C ASN A 360 -16.77 1.30 -27.88
N ALA A 361 -16.16 2.47 -27.66
CA ALA A 361 -15.05 2.67 -26.71
C ALA A 361 -15.40 2.26 -25.27
N ASP A 362 -16.63 2.48 -24.81
CA ASP A 362 -17.05 2.11 -23.45
C ASP A 362 -17.18 0.59 -23.30
N MET A 363 -17.69 -0.10 -24.32
CA MET A 363 -17.76 -1.57 -24.34
C MET A 363 -16.36 -2.19 -24.37
N ILE A 364 -15.45 -1.63 -25.18
CA ILE A 364 -14.06 -2.07 -25.24
C ILE A 364 -13.38 -1.90 -23.87
N ARG A 365 -13.52 -0.73 -23.24
CA ARG A 365 -12.96 -0.45 -21.92
C ARG A 365 -13.45 -1.45 -20.86
N ARG A 366 -14.74 -1.78 -20.89
CA ARG A 366 -15.34 -2.77 -19.98
C ARG A 366 -14.79 -4.18 -20.22
N ALA A 367 -14.67 -4.59 -21.48
CA ALA A 367 -14.07 -5.87 -21.82
C ALA A 367 -12.59 -5.94 -21.40
N GLN A 368 -11.80 -4.88 -21.62
CA GLN A 368 -10.41 -4.80 -21.16
C GLN A 368 -10.30 -4.94 -19.64
N SER A 369 -11.14 -4.24 -18.89
CA SER A 369 -11.22 -4.37 -17.43
C SER A 369 -11.49 -5.82 -17.02
N ALA A 370 -12.48 -6.46 -17.65
CA ALA A 370 -12.85 -7.83 -17.32
C ALA A 370 -11.76 -8.85 -17.70
N LEU A 371 -11.16 -8.72 -18.89
CA LEU A 371 -10.09 -9.60 -19.34
C LEU A 371 -8.81 -9.45 -18.51
N ALA A 372 -8.46 -8.21 -18.12
CA ALA A 372 -7.34 -7.95 -17.23
C ALA A 372 -7.54 -8.60 -15.86
N PHE A 373 -8.77 -8.54 -15.31
CA PHE A 373 -9.12 -9.26 -14.09
C PHE A 373 -8.87 -10.77 -14.22
N VAL A 374 -9.40 -11.42 -15.27
CA VAL A 374 -9.22 -12.87 -15.49
C VAL A 374 -7.75 -13.26 -15.69
N ALA A 375 -6.98 -12.43 -16.41
CA ALA A 375 -5.57 -12.65 -16.66
C ALA A 375 -4.77 -12.67 -15.34
N GLU A 376 -4.93 -11.63 -14.53
CA GLU A 376 -4.19 -11.42 -13.27
C GLU A 376 -4.56 -12.43 -12.16
N LEU A 377 -5.76 -13.01 -12.18
CA LEU A 377 -6.15 -14.08 -11.25
C LEU A 377 -5.21 -15.31 -11.29
N ARG A 378 -4.38 -15.46 -12.33
CA ARG A 378 -3.37 -16.53 -12.44
C ARG A 378 -2.52 -16.65 -11.17
N ALA A 379 -2.19 -15.54 -10.52
CA ALA A 379 -1.29 -15.51 -9.36
C ALA A 379 -1.84 -16.26 -8.13
N CYS A 380 -3.15 -16.49 -8.03
CA CYS A 380 -3.77 -17.12 -6.86
C CYS A 380 -4.77 -18.25 -7.18
N ALA A 381 -5.22 -18.41 -8.43
CA ALA A 381 -6.34 -19.28 -8.77
C ALA A 381 -6.19 -20.75 -8.32
N ASP A 382 -5.01 -21.35 -8.47
CA ASP A 382 -4.77 -22.75 -8.11
C ASP A 382 -4.91 -23.02 -6.61
N LYS A 383 -4.55 -22.03 -5.79
CA LYS A 383 -4.56 -22.15 -4.31
C LYS A 383 -5.89 -21.69 -3.69
N ALA A 384 -6.61 -20.81 -4.40
CA ALA A 384 -7.82 -20.17 -3.91
C ALA A 384 -9.12 -20.94 -4.26
N GLY A 385 -9.03 -22.06 -4.98
CA GLY A 385 -10.15 -22.99 -5.20
C GLY A 385 -11.05 -22.69 -6.41
N TYR A 386 -10.67 -21.73 -7.26
CA TYR A 386 -11.37 -21.38 -8.51
C TYR A 386 -10.49 -21.54 -9.77
N GLY A 387 -9.37 -22.25 -9.66
CA GLY A 387 -8.46 -22.53 -10.79
C GLY A 387 -9.16 -23.20 -11.98
N SER A 388 -9.99 -24.21 -11.72
CA SER A 388 -10.76 -24.88 -12.77
C SER A 388 -11.78 -23.95 -13.44
N SER A 389 -12.45 -23.09 -12.66
CA SER A 389 -13.38 -22.09 -13.16
C SER A 389 -12.67 -21.04 -14.03
N ARG A 390 -11.45 -20.63 -13.66
CA ARG A 390 -10.61 -19.74 -14.49
C ARG A 390 -10.21 -20.39 -15.82
N THR A 391 -9.79 -21.65 -15.80
CA THR A 391 -9.45 -22.38 -17.04
C THR A 391 -10.65 -22.44 -17.98
N LYS A 392 -11.84 -22.80 -17.47
CA LYS A 392 -13.08 -22.81 -18.25
C LYS A 392 -13.44 -21.43 -18.79
N ALA A 393 -13.27 -20.37 -18.01
CA ALA A 393 -13.50 -19.01 -18.48
C ALA A 393 -12.58 -18.65 -19.65
N LEU A 394 -11.29 -18.95 -19.55
CA LEU A 394 -10.33 -18.74 -20.64
C LEU A 394 -10.66 -19.56 -21.89
N GLU A 395 -11.09 -20.82 -21.74
CA GLU A 395 -11.53 -21.66 -22.86
C GLU A 395 -12.72 -21.01 -23.59
N LYS A 396 -13.72 -20.54 -22.87
CA LYS A 396 -14.89 -19.85 -23.47
C LYS A 396 -14.51 -18.54 -24.16
N LEU A 397 -13.70 -17.70 -23.50
CA LEU A 397 -13.24 -16.44 -24.08
C LEU A 397 -12.45 -16.68 -25.38
N ASN A 398 -11.57 -17.68 -25.40
CA ASN A 398 -10.83 -18.05 -26.60
C ASN A 398 -11.73 -18.68 -27.68
N ALA A 399 -12.69 -19.54 -27.30
CA ALA A 399 -13.69 -20.09 -28.22
C ALA A 399 -14.58 -19.01 -28.85
N ARG A 400 -14.70 -17.84 -28.21
CA ARG A 400 -15.38 -16.67 -28.74
C ARG A 400 -14.49 -15.83 -29.65
N LEU A 401 -13.23 -15.61 -29.25
CA LEU A 401 -12.26 -14.77 -29.97
C LEU A 401 -11.78 -15.39 -31.28
N ASP A 402 -11.41 -16.68 -31.29
CA ASP A 402 -10.82 -17.33 -32.47
C ASP A 402 -11.78 -17.27 -33.69
N PRO A 403 -13.05 -17.70 -33.59
CA PRO A 403 -14.03 -17.50 -34.66
C PRO A 403 -14.15 -16.08 -35.16
N TYR A 404 -14.20 -15.12 -34.23
CA TYR A 404 -14.44 -13.73 -34.56
C TYR A 404 -13.27 -13.15 -35.36
N ILE A 405 -12.04 -13.47 -34.95
CA ILE A 405 -10.83 -13.05 -35.64
C ILE A 405 -10.81 -13.60 -37.07
N GLU A 406 -11.17 -14.88 -37.27
CA GLU A 406 -11.24 -15.46 -38.61
C GLU A 406 -12.31 -14.79 -39.49
N ASP A 407 -13.50 -14.50 -38.93
CA ASP A 407 -14.56 -13.81 -39.65
C ASP A 407 -14.13 -12.38 -40.05
N VAL A 408 -13.53 -11.63 -39.13
CA VAL A 408 -13.07 -10.26 -39.38
C VAL A 408 -11.91 -10.24 -40.38
N LEU A 409 -10.96 -11.20 -40.29
CA LEU A 409 -9.89 -11.36 -41.27
C LEU A 409 -10.41 -11.67 -42.66
N HIS A 410 -11.49 -12.45 -42.77
CA HIS A 410 -12.13 -12.73 -44.04
C HIS A 410 -12.67 -11.44 -44.67
N VAL A 411 -13.48 -10.67 -43.92
CA VAL A 411 -14.04 -9.39 -44.41
C VAL A 411 -12.95 -8.39 -44.77
N ALA A 412 -11.90 -8.28 -43.95
CA ALA A 412 -10.78 -7.39 -44.24
C ALA A 412 -10.11 -7.69 -45.59
N ARG A 413 -9.96 -8.97 -45.94
CA ARG A 413 -9.32 -9.43 -47.18
C ARG A 413 -10.23 -9.36 -48.40
N THR A 414 -11.49 -9.77 -48.27
CA THR A 414 -12.39 -9.95 -49.42
C THR A 414 -13.33 -8.76 -49.64
N GLY A 415 -13.52 -7.93 -48.62
CA GLY A 415 -14.59 -6.93 -48.58
C GLY A 415 -16.01 -7.53 -48.55
N ASP A 416 -16.13 -8.86 -48.47
CA ASP A 416 -17.42 -9.54 -48.44
C ASP A 416 -17.92 -9.68 -47.01
N GLY A 417 -19.20 -9.38 -46.79
CA GLY A 417 -19.86 -9.56 -45.50
C GLY A 417 -19.78 -8.40 -44.50
N GLY A 418 -19.15 -7.27 -44.84
CA GLY A 418 -19.09 -6.04 -44.01
C GLY A 418 -18.13 -4.96 -44.53
N ASP A 419 -17.95 -3.87 -43.76
CA ASP A 419 -17.00 -2.81 -44.07
C ASP A 419 -15.55 -3.23 -43.72
N SER A 420 -14.64 -3.19 -44.70
CA SER A 420 -13.23 -3.57 -44.51
C SER A 420 -12.46 -2.62 -43.57
N GLY A 421 -12.75 -1.32 -43.59
CA GLY A 421 -12.17 -0.36 -42.67
C GLY A 421 -12.58 -0.63 -41.22
N LEU A 422 -13.85 -0.96 -40.98
CA LEU A 422 -14.32 -1.41 -39.67
C LEU A 422 -13.70 -2.76 -39.27
N ALA A 423 -13.52 -3.67 -40.24
CA ALA A 423 -12.87 -4.95 -39.99
C ALA A 423 -11.46 -4.77 -39.41
N VAL A 424 -10.66 -3.84 -39.96
CA VAL A 424 -9.32 -3.54 -39.45
C VAL A 424 -9.37 -3.04 -38.00
N GLN A 425 -10.30 -2.15 -37.66
CA GLN A 425 -10.43 -1.64 -36.29
C GLN A 425 -10.79 -2.75 -35.30
N TYR A 426 -11.79 -3.58 -35.63
CA TYR A 426 -12.18 -4.70 -34.78
C TYR A 426 -11.10 -5.78 -34.65
N LEU A 427 -10.23 -5.93 -35.66
CA LEU A 427 -9.13 -6.87 -35.64
C LEU A 427 -8.03 -6.45 -34.66
N ASP A 428 -7.69 -5.15 -34.60
CA ASP A 428 -6.74 -4.63 -33.61
C ASP A 428 -7.27 -4.75 -32.18
N ILE A 429 -8.57 -4.51 -31.99
CA ILE A 429 -9.26 -4.71 -30.70
C ILE A 429 -9.22 -6.18 -30.29
N ALA A 430 -9.60 -7.10 -31.19
CA ALA A 430 -9.59 -8.53 -30.91
C ALA A 430 -8.17 -9.07 -30.64
N ALA A 431 -7.16 -8.57 -31.36
CA ALA A 431 -5.76 -8.88 -31.08
C ALA A 431 -5.34 -8.41 -29.69
N SER A 432 -5.74 -7.20 -29.29
CA SER A 432 -5.48 -6.69 -27.95
C SER A 432 -6.16 -7.51 -26.86
N PHE A 433 -7.34 -8.08 -27.12
CA PHE A 433 -8.01 -9.00 -26.19
C PHE A 433 -7.31 -10.35 -26.06
N ILE A 434 -6.74 -10.87 -27.15
CA ILE A 434 -5.95 -12.12 -27.15
C ILE A 434 -4.73 -12.03 -26.23
N ALA A 435 -4.13 -10.84 -26.08
CA ALA A 435 -2.98 -10.65 -25.19
C ALA A 435 -3.31 -11.00 -23.73
N TYR A 436 -4.55 -10.77 -23.29
CA TYR A 436 -5.00 -11.12 -21.93
C TYR A 436 -5.34 -12.61 -21.77
N THR A 437 -5.94 -13.23 -22.79
CA THR A 437 -6.42 -14.62 -22.69
C THR A 437 -5.36 -15.67 -23.00
N ARG A 438 -4.29 -15.27 -23.71
CA ARG A 438 -3.16 -16.13 -24.09
C ARG A 438 -1.83 -15.48 -23.73
N ASP A 439 -1.32 -14.64 -24.63
CA ASP A 439 -0.04 -13.94 -24.51
C ASP A 439 0.12 -12.90 -25.64
N GLU A 440 1.07 -11.98 -25.45
CA GLU A 440 1.37 -10.91 -26.42
C GLU A 440 1.89 -11.47 -27.76
N LYS A 441 2.59 -12.60 -27.75
CA LYS A 441 3.15 -13.20 -28.97
C LYS A 441 2.02 -13.68 -29.89
N THR A 442 0.96 -14.24 -29.35
CA THR A 442 -0.22 -14.67 -30.09
C THR A 442 -0.98 -13.45 -30.63
N ALA A 443 -1.10 -12.39 -29.83
CA ALA A 443 -1.67 -11.13 -30.28
C ALA A 443 -0.89 -10.54 -31.47
N GLU A 444 0.45 -10.53 -31.42
CA GLU A 444 1.29 -10.11 -32.54
C GLU A 444 1.07 -10.92 -33.81
N ILE A 445 0.87 -12.24 -33.70
CA ILE A 445 0.58 -13.10 -34.86
C ILE A 445 -0.73 -12.65 -35.53
N VAL A 446 -1.76 -12.33 -34.74
CA VAL A 446 -3.03 -11.81 -35.27
C VAL A 446 -2.81 -10.46 -35.96
N ARG A 447 -2.06 -9.53 -35.35
CA ARG A 447 -1.73 -8.23 -35.97
C ARG A 447 -0.93 -8.38 -37.28
N ARG A 448 -0.01 -9.36 -37.37
CA ARG A 448 0.72 -9.64 -38.60
C ARG A 448 -0.18 -10.21 -39.69
N ARG A 449 -1.12 -11.11 -39.34
CA ARG A 449 -2.14 -11.63 -40.25
C ARG A 449 -3.07 -10.51 -40.75
N ALA A 450 -3.40 -9.55 -39.88
CA ALA A 450 -4.15 -8.35 -40.22
C ALA A 450 -3.43 -7.53 -41.29
N ALA A 451 -2.17 -7.17 -41.04
CA ALA A 451 -1.37 -6.37 -41.97
C ALA A 451 -1.24 -7.04 -43.34
N ALA A 452 -1.05 -8.37 -43.37
CA ALA A 452 -1.00 -9.13 -44.61
C ALA A 452 -2.34 -9.17 -45.35
N ALA A 453 -3.48 -9.21 -44.64
CA ALA A 453 -4.81 -9.19 -45.24
C ALA A 453 -5.19 -7.83 -45.81
N ILE A 454 -4.64 -6.73 -45.27
CA ILE A 454 -4.85 -5.35 -45.75
C ILE A 454 -3.98 -5.05 -46.99
N ALA A 455 -2.80 -5.69 -47.08
CA ALA A 455 -1.85 -5.48 -48.15
C ALA A 455 -2.14 -6.31 -49.42
N ALA A 456 -3.01 -7.30 -49.33
CA ALA A 456 -3.43 -8.20 -50.42
C ALA A 456 -4.74 -7.71 -51.01
#